data_AF-A0A7V5BT69-F1
#
_entry.id   AF-A0A7V5BT69-F1
#
_cell.length_a   1.000
_cell.length_b   1.000
_cell.length_c   1.000
_cell.angle_alpha   90.00
_cell.angle_beta   90.00
_cell.angle_gamma   90.00
#
_symmetry.space_group_name_H-M   'P 1'
#
loop_
_entity.id
_entity.type
_entity.pdbx_description
1 polymer ?
#
loop_
_entity_poly.entity_id
_entity_poly.type
_entity_poly.pdbx_seq_one_letter_code
_entity_poly.pdbx_strand_id
1 'polypeptide(L)'
;MNDPLTFTYPLSALLAIAMPILVGVFLAKKYGLTWKLFLYGAAAFVLAQLAHIPINLVLQKFIPALGPDGNLLAKAVVLSFTAAITEEPARYSVLKGKLSWARSWKEALMFGAGHGGLESILIGMSLLG
;
A
#
# COMPACT_ATOMS: atom_id res chain seq x y z
N MET A 1 -11.95 2.26 -33.68
CA MET A 1 -10.92 1.26 -33.28
C MET A 1 -11.01 1.16 -31.78
N ASN A 2 -11.35 0.01 -31.20
CA ASN A 2 -11.45 -0.12 -29.73
C ASN A 2 -10.04 0.02 -29.17
N ASP A 3 -9.79 1.14 -28.47
CA ASP A 3 -8.53 1.36 -27.79
C ASP A 3 -8.36 0.27 -26.72
N PRO A 4 -7.27 -0.53 -26.72
CA PRO A 4 -6.99 -1.51 -25.68
C PRO A 4 -7.16 -0.97 -24.25
N LEU A 5 -6.95 0.33 -24.03
CA LEU A 5 -7.11 1.00 -22.74
C LEU A 5 -8.55 0.94 -22.19
N THR A 6 -9.56 0.92 -23.07
CA THR A 6 -10.98 0.80 -22.68
C THR A 6 -11.29 -0.53 -21.99
N PHE A 7 -10.47 -1.56 -22.21
CA PHE A 7 -10.60 -2.85 -21.56
C PHE A 7 -9.59 -3.04 -20.42
N THR A 8 -8.34 -2.60 -20.61
CA THR A 8 -7.27 -2.87 -19.63
C THR A 8 -7.41 -2.03 -18.36
N TYR A 9 -7.90 -0.79 -18.41
CA TYR A 9 -8.09 0.04 -17.20
C TYR A 9 -9.20 -0.50 -16.28
N PRO A 10 -10.43 -0.78 -16.75
CA PRO A 10 -11.46 -1.36 -15.90
C PRO A 10 -11.07 -2.72 -15.33
N LEU A 11 -10.39 -3.56 -16.13
CA LEU A 11 -9.89 -4.86 -15.66
C LEU A 11 -8.82 -4.68 -14.57
N SER A 12 -7.87 -3.76 -14.76
CA SER A 12 -6.83 -3.48 -13.77
C SER A 12 -7.42 -2.92 -12.47
N ALA A 13 -8.39 -2.00 -12.56
CA ALA A 13 -9.12 -1.48 -11.41
C ALA A 13 -9.87 -2.59 -10.66
N LEU A 14 -10.60 -3.44 -11.39
CA LEU A 14 -11.31 -4.58 -10.81
C LEU A 14 -10.37 -5.52 -10.07
N LEU A 15 -9.25 -5.89 -10.68
CA LEU A 15 -8.25 -6.77 -10.06
C LEU A 15 -7.62 -6.13 -8.82
N ALA A 16 -7.23 -4.86 -8.90
CA ALA A 16 -6.58 -4.14 -7.80
C ALA A 16 -7.52 -3.97 -6.58
N ILE A 17 -8.83 -3.85 -6.82
CA ILE A 17 -9.84 -3.75 -5.75
C ILE A 17 -10.22 -5.14 -5.20
N ALA A 18 -10.47 -6.11 -6.09
CA ALA A 18 -10.99 -7.42 -5.69
C ALA A 18 -9.91 -8.31 -5.04
N MET A 19 -8.68 -8.31 -5.56
CA MET A 19 -7.63 -9.22 -5.11
C MET A 19 -7.31 -9.10 -3.61
N PRO A 20 -7.12 -7.89 -3.04
CA PRO A 20 -6.87 -7.76 -1.60
C PRO A 20 -7.97 -8.35 -0.73
N ILE A 21 -9.24 -8.16 -1.12
CA ILE A 21 -10.40 -8.69 -0.39
C ILE A 21 -10.41 -10.21 -0.48
N LEU A 22 -10.19 -10.77 -1.68
CA LEU A 22 -10.12 -12.22 -1.89
C LEU A 22 -8.98 -12.86 -1.08
N VAL A 23 -7.80 -12.25 -1.06
CA VAL A 23 -6.67 -12.70 -0.23
C VAL A 23 -7.04 -12.62 1.26
N GLY A 24 -7.64 -11.52 1.71
CA GLY A 24 -8.10 -11.37 3.10
C GLY A 24 -9.11 -12.45 3.51
N VAL A 25 -10.12 -12.73 2.67
CA VAL A 25 -11.12 -13.80 2.89
C VAL A 25 -10.43 -15.17 2.94
N PHE A 26 -9.53 -15.44 2.00
CA PHE A 26 -8.79 -16.70 1.94
C PHE A 26 -7.96 -16.93 3.19
N LEU A 27 -7.19 -15.92 3.63
CA LEU A 27 -6.35 -16.01 4.83
C LEU A 27 -7.19 -16.16 6.11
N ALA A 28 -8.28 -15.41 6.23
CA ALA A 28 -9.20 -15.53 7.36
C ALA A 28 -9.77 -16.95 7.47
N LYS A 29 -10.22 -17.53 6.36
CA LYS A 29 -10.79 -18.89 6.33
C LYS A 29 -9.73 -19.98 6.54
N LYS A 30 -8.60 -19.90 5.83
CA LYS A 30 -7.55 -20.92 5.85
C LYS A 30 -6.83 -21.02 7.19
N TYR A 31 -6.64 -19.89 7.87
CA TYR A 31 -5.82 -19.82 9.07
C TYR A 31 -6.60 -19.41 10.33
N GLY A 32 -7.92 -19.21 10.24
CA GLY A 32 -8.75 -18.79 11.38
C GLY A 32 -8.41 -17.38 11.88
N LEU A 33 -7.94 -16.51 11.00
CA LEU A 33 -7.44 -15.18 11.38
C LEU A 33 -8.56 -14.15 11.47
N THR A 34 -8.38 -13.16 12.36
CA THR A 34 -9.30 -12.04 12.49
C THR A 34 -9.04 -10.97 11.42
N TRP A 35 -10.12 -10.41 10.86
CA TRP A 35 -10.06 -9.23 9.97
C TRP A 35 -9.45 -7.99 10.64
N LYS A 36 -9.36 -7.95 11.99
CA LYS A 36 -8.64 -6.89 12.69
C LYS A 36 -7.20 -6.74 12.18
N LEU A 37 -6.50 -7.84 11.86
CA LEU A 37 -5.14 -7.80 11.33
C LEU A 37 -5.07 -7.04 10.01
N PHE A 38 -6.00 -7.31 9.10
CA PHE A 38 -6.10 -6.62 7.81
C PHE A 38 -6.41 -5.14 7.99
N LEU A 39 -7.40 -4.81 8.82
CA LEU A 39 -7.78 -3.41 9.09
C LEU A 39 -6.64 -2.61 9.74
N TYR A 40 -5.89 -3.23 10.65
CA TYR A 40 -4.71 -2.59 11.24
C TYR A 40 -3.54 -2.46 10.26
N GLY A 41 -3.38 -3.39 9.32
CA GLY A 41 -2.46 -3.25 8.19
C GLY A 41 -2.82 -2.05 7.31
N ALA A 42 -4.10 -1.96 6.92
CA ALA A 42 -4.62 -0.81 6.16
C ALA A 42 -4.43 0.51 6.94
N ALA A 43 -4.67 0.51 8.24
CA ALA A 43 -4.42 1.69 9.08
C ALA A 43 -2.92 2.06 9.14
N ALA A 44 -2.00 1.08 9.18
CA ALA A 44 -0.56 1.34 9.15
C ALA A 44 -0.14 2.01 7.83
N PHE A 45 -0.72 1.59 6.70
CA PHE A 45 -0.52 2.27 5.41
C PHE A 45 -0.98 3.73 5.46
N VAL A 46 -2.20 4.00 5.93
CA VAL A 46 -2.71 5.38 6.05
C VAL A 46 -1.81 6.24 6.93
N LEU A 47 -1.39 5.71 8.08
CA LEU A 47 -0.48 6.39 9.00
C LEU A 47 0.86 6.73 8.33
N ALA A 48 1.41 5.83 7.52
CA ALA A 48 2.64 6.09 6.77
C ALA A 48 2.43 7.20 5.73
N GLN A 49 1.30 7.20 5.01
CA GLN A 49 1.02 8.20 3.98
C GLN A 49 0.90 9.63 4.54
N LEU A 50 0.47 9.80 5.80
CA LEU A 50 0.44 11.11 6.46
C LEU A 50 1.81 11.80 6.51
N ALA A 51 2.90 11.03 6.54
CA ALA A 51 4.26 11.56 6.48
C ALA A 51 4.86 11.45 5.06
N HIS A 52 4.64 10.32 4.38
CA HIS A 52 5.24 10.03 3.08
C HIS A 52 4.87 11.06 2.00
N ILE A 53 3.58 11.41 1.90
CA ILE A 53 3.09 12.39 0.92
C ILE A 53 3.73 13.77 1.13
N PRO A 54 3.64 14.42 2.32
CA PRO A 54 4.22 15.74 2.50
C PRO A 54 5.75 15.75 2.35
N ILE A 55 6.45 14.71 2.81
CA ILE A 55 7.91 14.60 2.61
C ILE A 55 8.25 14.61 1.12
N ASN A 56 7.57 13.79 0.31
CA ASN A 56 7.84 13.72 -1.12
C ASN A 56 7.44 15.00 -1.87
N LEU A 57 6.38 15.68 -1.45
CA LEU A 57 6.00 16.99 -2.01
C LEU A 57 7.07 18.06 -1.72
N VAL A 58 7.70 18.01 -0.55
CA VAL A 58 8.81 18.92 -0.21
C VAL A 58 10.06 18.57 -1.02
N LEU A 59 10.45 17.29 -1.07
CA LEU A 59 11.64 16.85 -1.81
C LEU A 59 11.58 17.18 -3.29
N GLN A 60 10.40 17.06 -3.92
CA GLN A 60 10.20 17.43 -5.32
C GLN A 60 10.51 18.90 -5.63
N LYS A 61 10.41 19.81 -4.63
CA LYS A 61 10.78 21.23 -4.80
C LYS A 61 12.28 21.48 -4.83
N PHE A 62 13.06 20.62 -4.19
CA PHE A 62 14.50 20.80 -4.01
C PHE A 62 15.34 19.86 -4.88
N ILE A 63 14.76 18.77 -5.35
CA ILE A 63 15.43 17.76 -6.16
C ILE A 63 14.76 17.73 -7.54
N PRO A 64 15.30 18.46 -8.54
CA PRO A 64 14.71 18.51 -9.88
C PRO A 64 14.54 17.13 -10.53
N ALA A 65 15.41 16.18 -10.18
CA ALA A 65 15.33 14.80 -10.66
C ALA A 65 14.07 14.04 -10.21
N LEU A 66 13.26 14.59 -9.28
CA LEU A 66 11.97 14.02 -8.88
C LEU A 66 10.77 14.61 -9.63
N GLY A 67 10.98 15.69 -10.39
CA GLY A 67 9.92 16.30 -11.21
C GLY A 67 9.45 15.41 -12.37
N PRO A 68 8.45 15.83 -13.16
CA PRO A 68 7.87 15.04 -14.25
C PRO A 68 8.93 14.46 -15.20
N ASP A 69 9.88 15.28 -15.65
CA ASP A 69 10.96 14.89 -16.57
C ASP A 69 12.24 14.37 -15.88
N GLY A 70 12.14 14.13 -14.57
CA GLY A 70 13.27 13.69 -13.74
C GLY A 70 13.70 12.24 -14.00
N ASN A 71 14.96 11.94 -13.65
CA ASN A 71 15.58 10.63 -13.84
C ASN A 71 14.85 9.53 -13.06
N LEU A 72 14.48 8.44 -13.75
CA LEU A 72 13.72 7.33 -13.16
C LEU A 72 14.48 6.64 -12.01
N LEU A 73 15.79 6.45 -12.14
CA LEU A 73 16.60 5.82 -11.09
C LEU A 73 16.65 6.71 -9.84
N ALA A 74 16.80 8.03 -10.02
CA ALA A 74 16.75 8.98 -8.92
C ALA A 74 15.38 8.96 -8.21
N LYS A 75 14.27 8.92 -8.97
CA LYS A 75 12.92 8.77 -8.43
C LYS A 75 12.77 7.48 -7.64
N ALA A 76 13.15 6.34 -8.22
CA ALA A 76 13.05 5.05 -7.57
C ALA A 76 13.83 5.05 -6.24
N VAL A 77 15.08 5.49 -6.24
CA VAL A 77 15.91 5.53 -5.02
C VAL A 77 15.28 6.41 -3.94
N VAL A 78 14.88 7.65 -4.28
CA VAL A 78 14.36 8.59 -3.28
C VAL A 78 12.97 8.19 -2.80
N LEU A 79 12.06 7.82 -3.71
CA LEU A 79 10.70 7.44 -3.34
C LEU A 79 10.69 6.12 -2.56
N SER A 80 11.49 5.12 -2.93
CA SER A 80 11.60 3.88 -2.15
C SER A 80 12.24 4.11 -0.77
N PHE A 81 13.25 4.98 -0.68
CA PHE A 81 13.86 5.32 0.60
C PHE A 81 12.88 6.06 1.52
N THR A 82 12.16 7.05 0.99
CA THR A 82 11.15 7.80 1.75
C THR A 82 9.98 6.91 2.16
N ALA A 83 9.57 5.95 1.32
CA ALA A 83 8.62 4.92 1.69
C ALA A 83 9.14 4.07 2.87
N ALA A 84 10.38 3.59 2.81
CA ALA A 84 10.95 2.78 3.89
C ALA A 84 11.01 3.52 5.24
N ILE A 85 11.47 4.78 5.26
CA ILE A 85 11.56 5.56 6.52
C ILE A 85 10.20 5.94 7.11
N THR A 86 9.12 5.92 6.31
CA THR A 86 7.77 6.27 6.78
C THR A 86 6.93 5.04 7.12
N GLU A 87 7.02 3.99 6.31
CA GLU A 87 6.23 2.78 6.47
C GLU A 87 6.72 1.88 7.61
N GLU A 88 8.04 1.72 7.79
CA GLU A 88 8.55 0.85 8.84
C GLU A 88 8.19 1.34 10.25
N PRO A 89 8.32 2.64 10.59
CA PRO A 89 7.86 3.14 11.90
C PRO A 89 6.35 3.00 12.09
N ALA A 90 5.54 3.21 11.04
CA ALA A 90 4.09 3.07 11.11
C ALA A 90 3.69 1.61 11.40
N ARG A 91 4.26 0.65 10.65
CA ARG A 91 4.03 -0.79 10.87
C ARG A 91 4.50 -1.21 12.24
N TYR A 92 5.71 -0.81 12.65
CA TYR A 92 6.25 -1.11 13.96
C TYR A 92 5.34 -0.59 15.09
N SER A 93 4.84 0.64 14.97
CA SER A 93 3.96 1.25 15.98
C SER A 93 2.65 0.49 16.15
N VAL A 94 2.04 0.04 15.05
CA VAL A 94 0.80 -0.77 15.09
C VAL A 94 1.07 -2.17 15.65
N LEU A 95 2.14 -2.84 15.21
CA LEU A 95 2.51 -4.20 15.62
C LEU A 95 2.99 -4.29 17.07
N LYS A 96 3.68 -3.25 17.56
CA LYS A 96 4.09 -3.16 18.95
C LYS A 96 2.94 -2.75 19.87
N GLY A 97 2.06 -1.86 19.40
CA GLY A 97 0.96 -1.32 20.20
C GLY A 97 -0.31 -2.18 20.15
N LYS A 98 -1.08 -2.06 19.07
CA LYS A 98 -2.44 -2.63 18.96
C LYS A 98 -2.44 -4.13 18.64
N LEU A 99 -1.37 -4.61 18.02
CA LEU A 99 -1.20 -6.01 17.63
C LEU A 99 -0.02 -6.67 18.36
N SER A 100 0.20 -6.30 19.62
CA SER A 100 1.30 -6.86 20.43
C SER A 100 1.25 -8.39 20.60
N TRP A 101 0.06 -8.97 20.41
CA TRP A 101 -0.22 -10.40 20.45
C TRP A 101 0.05 -11.13 19.12
N ALA A 102 0.09 -10.42 17.99
CA ALA A 102 0.26 -11.02 16.67
C ALA A 102 1.74 -11.27 16.38
N ARG A 103 2.19 -12.53 16.53
CA ARG A 103 3.62 -12.91 16.48
C ARG A 103 3.91 -14.10 15.56
N SER A 104 2.92 -14.58 14.82
CA SER A 104 3.09 -15.62 13.82
C SER A 104 3.22 -15.04 12.40
N TRP A 105 3.88 -15.79 11.51
CA TRP A 105 3.99 -15.42 10.10
C TRP A 105 2.62 -15.33 9.40
N LYS A 106 1.62 -16.10 9.86
CA LYS A 106 0.25 -16.08 9.30
C LYS A 106 -0.44 -14.75 9.61
N GLU A 107 -0.28 -14.26 10.83
CA GLU A 107 -0.83 -12.97 11.23
C GLU A 107 -0.11 -11.82 10.52
N ALA A 108 1.21 -11.91 10.39
CA ALA A 108 2.00 -10.96 9.60
C ALA A 108 1.56 -10.94 8.13
N LEU A 109 1.20 -12.10 7.55
CA LEU A 109 0.68 -12.18 6.18
C LEU A 109 -0.68 -11.49 6.04
N MET A 110 -1.62 -11.68 6.99
CA MET A 110 -2.91 -10.98 6.98
C MET A 110 -2.76 -9.47 7.20
N PHE A 111 -1.84 -9.06 8.07
CA PHE A 111 -1.48 -7.64 8.26
C PHE A 111 -0.90 -7.03 6.98
N GLY A 112 0.06 -7.71 6.34
CA GLY A 112 0.64 -7.28 5.07
C GLY A 112 -0.38 -7.21 3.94
N ALA A 113 -1.31 -8.18 3.88
CA ALA A 113 -2.42 -8.16 2.92
C ALA A 113 -3.34 -6.94 3.12
N GLY A 114 -3.53 -6.49 4.36
CA GLY A 114 -4.25 -5.25 4.64
C GLY A 114 -3.51 -3.98 4.22
N HIS A 115 -2.21 -3.93 4.52
CA HIS A 115 -1.34 -2.79 4.20
C HIS A 115 -1.23 -2.56 2.69
N GLY A 116 -0.73 -3.55 1.95
CA GLY A 116 -0.63 -3.46 0.49
C GLY A 116 -2.00 -3.56 -0.20
N GLY A 117 -2.99 -4.13 0.48
CA GLY A 117 -4.35 -4.22 -0.02
C GLY A 117 -5.04 -2.88 -0.16
N LEU A 118 -4.92 -2.01 0.85
CA LEU A 118 -5.48 -0.66 0.78
C LEU A 118 -4.79 0.17 -0.32
N GLU A 119 -3.46 0.07 -0.44
CA GLU A 119 -2.72 0.71 -1.53
C GLU A 119 -3.26 0.28 -2.90
N SER A 120 -3.41 -1.03 -3.11
CA SER A 120 -3.94 -1.59 -4.36
C SER A 120 -5.36 -1.09 -4.65
N ILE A 121 -6.24 -1.04 -3.65
CA ILE A 121 -7.59 -0.52 -3.79
C ILE A 121 -7.57 0.95 -4.21
N LEU A 122 -6.75 1.79 -3.56
CA LEU A 122 -6.63 3.22 -3.87
C LEU A 122 -6.09 3.45 -5.29
N ILE A 123 -5.07 2.70 -5.70
CA ILE A 123 -4.55 2.73 -7.07
C ILE A 123 -5.64 2.31 -8.06
N GLY A 124 -6.35 1.20 -7.79
CA GLY A 124 -7.44 0.72 -8.62
C GLY A 124 -8.56 1.76 -8.81
N MET A 125 -8.95 2.46 -7.73
CA MET A 125 -9.94 3.54 -7.82
C MET A 125 -9.45 4.71 -8.68
N SER A 126 -8.16 5.05 -8.64
CA SER A 126 -7.60 6.12 -9.47
C SER A 126 -7.61 5.82 -10.97
N LEU A 127 -7.74 4.55 -11.37
CA LEU A 127 -7.84 4.15 -12.78
C LEU A 127 -9.27 4.29 -13.35
N LEU A 128 -10.26 4.58 -12.50
CA LEU A 128 -11.67 4.71 -12.89
C LEU A 128 -12.12 6.16 -13.11
N GLY A 129 -11.25 7.15 -12.88
CA GLY A 129 -11.54 8.59 -12.95
C GLY A 129 -10.51 9.38 -13.72
#